data_AF-A0A840VQV9-F1
#
_entry.id   AF-A0A840VQV9-F1
#
_cell.length_a   1.000
_cell.length_b   1.000
_cell.length_c   1.000
_cell.angle_alpha   90.00
_cell.angle_beta   90.00
_cell.angle_gamma   90.00
#
_symmetry.space_group_name_H-M   'P 1'
#
loop_
_entity.id
_entity.type
_entity.pdbx_description
1 polymer ?
#
loop_
_entity_poly.entity_id
_entity_poly.type
_entity_poly.pdbx_seq_one_letter_code
_entity_poly.pdbx_strand_id
1 'polypeptide(L)'
;MEFDPMNMQVLDARRDFGGGYKVDVSRGKRVGRVSSEWFSRPDDERFLSLGDLACAVGERAERSRTRVVETALIHVDASRSDPERLALILPGADAPVAPTHWSFGQLASQVGAPAAYLRQLPAALAGINLQYGLTSNRAEQIKTLETDSGRVELRAVTGPDYGRIYDHELVEAVQRIAGDGTGDTRWKVPGVLDWSTGIYNPRVDITRDTTTLYASDRDVFLFLVDDLNPIEAGRLPDGSPDLYFRGFYCWNSEVGAKTLGMASFYLRAVCQNRNLWVRRGGAIN
;
A
#
# COMPACT_ATOMS: atom_id res chain seq x y z
N MET A 1 -29.99 30.58 -34.27
CA MET A 1 -29.42 30.89 -32.95
C MET A 1 -28.59 29.66 -32.58
N GLU A 2 -27.41 29.55 -33.18
CA GLU A 2 -26.50 28.43 -33.00
C GLU A 2 -25.60 28.71 -31.82
N PHE A 3 -25.47 27.72 -30.93
CA PHE A 3 -24.58 27.75 -29.79
C PHE A 3 -23.18 27.30 -30.23
N ASP A 4 -22.21 28.21 -30.13
CA ASP A 4 -20.80 27.96 -30.39
C ASP A 4 -20.18 27.27 -29.15
N PRO A 5 -19.62 26.05 -29.28
CA PRO A 5 -19.00 25.37 -28.14
C PRO A 5 -17.66 26.04 -27.79
N MET A 6 -17.62 26.59 -26.57
CA MET A 6 -16.48 27.25 -25.97
C MET A 6 -15.22 26.35 -26.02
N ASN A 7 -14.32 26.72 -26.92
CA ASN A 7 -13.06 26.03 -27.18
C ASN A 7 -12.13 26.17 -25.97
N MET A 8 -12.01 25.12 -25.15
CA MET A 8 -11.04 25.07 -24.04
C MET A 8 -9.65 24.84 -24.63
N GLN A 9 -8.96 25.92 -24.96
CA GLN A 9 -7.60 25.88 -25.47
C GLN A 9 -6.65 25.37 -24.36
N VAL A 10 -6.13 24.15 -24.56
CA VAL A 10 -4.94 23.65 -23.87
C VAL A 10 -3.76 24.43 -24.44
N LEU A 11 -3.28 25.45 -23.72
CA LEU A 11 -2.09 26.21 -24.11
C LEU A 11 -0.84 25.47 -23.63
N ASP A 12 0.08 25.22 -24.57
CA ASP A 12 1.40 24.64 -24.33
C ASP A 12 2.20 25.60 -23.41
N ALA A 13 2.24 25.30 -22.11
CA ALA A 13 3.11 25.99 -21.18
C ALA A 13 4.55 25.88 -21.69
N ARG A 14 5.26 27.01 -21.77
CA ARG A 14 6.62 27.09 -22.34
C ARG A 14 7.52 26.00 -21.75
N ARG A 15 7.73 24.94 -22.53
CA ARG A 15 8.66 23.85 -22.23
C ARG A 15 10.06 24.47 -22.22
N ASP A 16 10.78 24.33 -21.11
CA ASP A 16 12.24 24.47 -21.17
C ASP A 16 12.77 23.41 -22.14
N PHE A 17 13.92 23.66 -22.78
CA PHE A 17 14.48 22.82 -23.84
C PHE A 17 14.68 21.34 -23.46
N GLY A 18 14.59 20.98 -22.17
CA GLY A 18 14.62 19.61 -21.63
C GLY A 18 13.27 19.01 -21.19
N GLY A 19 12.13 19.70 -21.39
CA GLY A 19 10.79 19.18 -21.10
C GLY A 19 10.36 19.14 -19.62
N GLY A 20 11.03 19.91 -18.75
CA GLY A 20 10.67 20.11 -17.33
C GLY A 20 9.89 21.40 -17.07
N TYR A 21 9.41 21.57 -15.83
CA TYR A 21 8.59 22.69 -15.38
C TYR A 21 9.26 23.46 -14.23
N LYS A 22 9.34 24.78 -14.33
CA LYS A 22 9.71 25.62 -13.18
C LYS A 22 8.53 25.71 -12.20
N VAL A 23 8.76 25.36 -10.94
CA VAL A 23 7.70 25.30 -9.90
C VAL A 23 8.09 26.04 -8.63
N ASP A 24 7.13 26.69 -7.97
CA ASP A 24 7.33 27.33 -6.67
C ASP A 24 6.84 26.44 -5.53
N VAL A 25 7.76 25.79 -4.82
CA VAL A 25 7.45 24.92 -3.68
C VAL A 25 7.18 25.66 -2.37
N SER A 26 7.57 26.94 -2.25
CA SER A 26 7.43 27.73 -1.01
C SER A 26 5.96 27.96 -0.62
N ARG A 27 5.08 27.94 -1.63
CA ARG A 27 3.62 28.08 -1.49
C ARG A 27 2.90 26.75 -1.22
N GLY A 28 3.63 25.65 -1.12
CA GLY A 28 3.11 24.32 -0.79
C GLY A 28 3.27 23.94 0.68
N LYS A 29 2.49 22.96 1.14
CA LYS A 29 2.72 22.27 2.42
C LYS A 29 3.50 20.98 2.15
N ARG A 30 4.59 20.77 2.89
CA ARG A 30 5.34 19.51 2.84
C ARG A 30 4.49 18.38 3.44
N VAL A 31 4.36 17.29 2.71
CA VAL A 31 3.70 16.04 3.13
C VAL A 31 4.69 14.90 2.97
N GLY A 32 4.95 14.20 4.07
CA GLY A 32 5.95 13.12 4.15
C GLY A 32 5.38 11.71 3.98
N ARG A 33 4.08 11.53 3.74
CA ARG A 33 3.45 10.20 3.73
C ARG A 33 4.08 9.23 2.72
N VAL A 34 4.24 9.66 1.47
CA VAL A 34 4.89 8.84 0.43
C VAL A 34 6.37 8.62 0.75
N SER A 35 7.03 9.58 1.38
CA SER A 35 8.41 9.46 1.87
C SER A 35 8.54 8.39 2.94
N SER A 36 7.59 8.31 3.88
CA SER A 36 7.55 7.28 4.91
C SER A 36 7.36 5.89 4.32
N GLU A 37 6.44 5.75 3.35
CA GLU A 37 6.29 4.49 2.61
C GLU A 37 7.57 4.15 1.84
N TRP A 38 8.21 5.09 1.14
CA TRP A 38 9.47 4.82 0.42
C TRP A 38 10.61 4.37 1.36
N PHE A 39 10.79 5.07 2.48
CA PHE A 39 11.90 4.82 3.40
C PHE A 39 11.78 3.47 4.11
N SER A 40 10.56 3.02 4.41
CA SER A 40 10.34 1.76 5.15
C SER A 40 10.42 0.51 4.30
N ARG A 41 10.44 0.63 2.96
CA ARG A 41 10.27 -0.51 2.04
C ARG A 41 11.62 -0.95 1.49
N PRO A 42 12.02 -2.22 1.67
CA PRO A 42 13.19 -2.78 1.00
C PRO A 42 12.93 -2.92 -0.51
N ASP A 43 13.99 -3.15 -1.28
CA ASP A 43 13.90 -3.13 -2.74
C ASP A 43 12.91 -4.14 -3.30
N ASP A 44 12.80 -5.33 -2.72
CA ASP A 44 11.87 -6.40 -3.11
C ASP A 44 10.39 -6.02 -2.95
N GLU A 45 10.07 -5.04 -2.12
CA GLU A 45 8.72 -4.49 -1.97
C GLU A 45 8.41 -3.33 -2.92
N ARG A 46 9.35 -2.94 -3.80
CA ARG A 46 9.23 -1.79 -4.72
C ARG A 46 9.08 -2.23 -6.17
N PHE A 47 7.99 -1.85 -6.82
CA PHE A 47 7.66 -2.30 -8.18
C PHE A 47 7.85 -1.19 -9.20
N LEU A 48 8.29 -1.51 -10.41
CA LEU A 48 8.58 -0.49 -11.44
C LEU A 48 7.37 -0.16 -12.31
N SER A 49 6.38 -1.05 -12.32
CA SER A 49 5.14 -0.88 -13.06
C SER A 49 3.96 -1.46 -12.28
N LEU A 50 2.75 -1.07 -12.66
CA LEU A 50 1.55 -1.68 -12.12
C LEU A 50 1.40 -3.12 -12.58
N GLY A 51 1.86 -3.47 -13.77
CA GLY A 51 1.87 -4.84 -14.30
C GLY A 51 2.67 -5.81 -13.43
N ASP A 52 3.90 -5.45 -13.09
CA ASP A 52 4.76 -6.24 -12.20
C ASP A 52 4.12 -6.41 -10.81
N LEU A 53 3.55 -5.31 -10.30
CA LEU A 53 2.87 -5.32 -9.01
C LEU A 53 1.62 -6.20 -9.03
N ALA A 54 0.77 -6.08 -10.05
CA ALA A 54 -0.45 -6.87 -10.22
C ALA A 54 -0.14 -8.36 -10.30
N CYS A 55 0.91 -8.74 -11.03
CA CYS A 55 1.40 -10.11 -11.08
C CYS A 55 1.74 -10.62 -9.68
N ALA A 56 2.57 -9.88 -8.93
CA ALA A 56 3.01 -10.29 -7.60
C ALA A 56 1.86 -10.46 -6.60
N VAL A 57 0.93 -9.50 -6.53
CA VAL A 57 -0.22 -9.58 -5.61
C VAL A 57 -1.28 -10.58 -6.08
N GLY A 58 -1.41 -10.80 -7.39
CA GLY A 58 -2.28 -11.81 -8.00
C GLY A 58 -1.80 -13.23 -7.71
N GLU A 59 -0.52 -13.53 -7.97
CA GLU A 59 0.08 -14.84 -7.63
C GLU A 59 -0.04 -15.16 -6.15
N ARG A 60 0.03 -14.14 -5.28
CA ARG A 60 -0.19 -14.30 -3.85
C ARG A 60 -1.64 -14.62 -3.51
N ALA A 61 -2.59 -13.97 -4.17
CA ALA A 61 -4.02 -14.22 -3.98
C ALA A 61 -4.43 -15.62 -4.46
N GLU A 62 -3.92 -16.08 -5.61
CA GLU A 62 -4.17 -17.42 -6.16
C GLU A 62 -3.72 -18.55 -5.21
N ARG A 63 -2.62 -18.32 -4.49
CA ARG A 63 -2.10 -19.26 -3.48
C ARG A 63 -2.74 -19.09 -2.11
N SER A 64 -3.70 -18.17 -1.97
CA SER A 64 -4.32 -17.85 -0.69
C SER A 64 -5.66 -18.53 -0.51
N ARG A 65 -5.97 -18.89 0.73
CA ARG A 65 -7.24 -19.53 1.10
C ARG A 65 -7.79 -18.87 2.36
N THR A 66 -9.09 -18.56 2.35
CA THR A 66 -9.79 -18.07 3.54
C THR A 66 -10.66 -19.14 4.15
N ARG A 67 -10.74 -19.16 5.48
CA ARG A 67 -11.69 -20.01 6.22
C ARG A 67 -12.34 -19.22 7.32
N VAL A 68 -13.58 -19.56 7.63
CA VAL A 68 -14.22 -19.16 8.88
C VAL A 68 -14.25 -20.41 9.75
N VAL A 69 -13.58 -20.34 10.90
CA VAL A 69 -13.41 -21.49 11.80
C VAL A 69 -13.88 -21.11 13.19
N GLU A 70 -14.48 -22.06 13.88
CA GLU A 70 -14.81 -21.90 15.29
C GLU A 70 -13.53 -21.86 16.12
N THR A 71 -13.41 -20.87 17.00
CA THR A 71 -12.20 -20.62 17.79
C THR A 71 -11.87 -21.82 18.70
N ALA A 72 -12.89 -22.41 19.31
CA ALA A 72 -12.75 -23.57 20.20
C ALA A 72 -12.27 -24.84 19.49
N LEU A 73 -12.44 -24.94 18.16
CA LEU A 73 -12.00 -26.09 17.38
C LEU A 73 -10.57 -25.96 16.86
N ILE A 74 -9.93 -24.81 17.04
CA ILE A 74 -8.52 -24.62 16.67
C ILE A 74 -7.64 -25.32 17.70
N HIS A 75 -6.72 -26.15 17.22
CA HIS A 75 -5.71 -26.79 18.05
C HIS A 75 -4.33 -26.19 17.81
N VAL A 76 -3.65 -25.81 18.88
CA VAL A 76 -2.28 -25.31 18.82
C VAL A 76 -1.33 -26.49 18.99
N ASP A 77 -0.53 -26.75 17.96
CA ASP A 77 0.52 -27.76 17.97
C ASP A 77 1.87 -27.10 18.25
N ALA A 78 2.44 -27.41 19.42
CA ALA A 78 3.76 -26.96 19.82
C ALA A 78 4.41 -28.00 20.75
N SER A 79 5.68 -28.31 20.52
CA SER A 79 6.42 -29.33 21.28
C SER A 79 7.47 -28.71 22.18
N ARG A 80 7.75 -29.36 23.31
CA ARG A 80 8.92 -29.03 24.15
C ARG A 80 10.24 -29.36 23.48
N SER A 81 10.25 -30.29 22.54
CA SER A 81 11.45 -30.72 21.82
C SER A 81 11.88 -29.73 20.74
N ASP A 82 11.02 -28.78 20.37
CA ASP A 82 11.26 -27.78 19.34
C ASP A 82 10.71 -26.42 19.81
N PRO A 83 11.53 -25.62 20.52
CA PRO A 83 11.08 -24.42 21.22
C PRO A 83 10.69 -23.28 20.28
N GLU A 84 11.00 -23.36 18.98
CA GLU A 84 10.71 -22.32 17.99
C GLU A 84 9.50 -22.66 17.12
N ARG A 85 9.05 -23.92 17.12
CA ARG A 85 7.98 -24.39 16.25
C ARG A 85 6.62 -24.33 16.92
N LEU A 86 5.75 -23.48 16.37
CA LEU A 86 4.33 -23.41 16.69
C LEU A 86 3.52 -23.46 15.41
N ALA A 87 2.50 -24.32 15.37
CA ALA A 87 1.55 -24.44 14.27
C ALA A 87 0.12 -24.54 14.79
N LEU A 88 -0.85 -24.28 13.91
CA LEU A 88 -2.28 -24.42 14.18
C LEU A 88 -2.85 -25.53 13.32
N ILE A 89 -3.60 -26.43 13.94
CA ILE A 89 -4.46 -27.38 13.25
C ILE A 89 -5.84 -26.72 13.15
N LEU A 90 -6.19 -26.32 11.93
CA LEU A 90 -7.46 -25.66 11.64
C LEU A 90 -8.48 -26.69 11.14
N PRO A 91 -9.77 -26.58 11.53
CA PRO A 91 -10.82 -27.43 10.97
C PRO A 91 -10.86 -27.36 9.44
N GLY A 92 -10.75 -28.52 8.78
CA GLY A 92 -10.79 -28.65 7.32
C GLY A 92 -9.53 -28.15 6.59
N ALA A 93 -8.42 -27.91 7.30
CA ALA A 93 -7.11 -27.74 6.69
C ALA A 93 -6.40 -29.10 6.55
N ASP A 94 -5.75 -29.31 5.42
CA ASP A 94 -5.07 -30.57 5.09
C ASP A 94 -3.71 -30.73 5.79
N ALA A 95 -3.15 -29.61 6.28
CA ALA A 95 -1.86 -29.56 6.97
C ALA A 95 -1.88 -28.52 8.11
N PRO A 96 -1.00 -28.66 9.11
CA PRO A 96 -0.79 -27.63 10.12
C PRO A 96 -0.31 -26.31 9.49
N VAL A 97 -0.80 -25.20 10.01
CA VAL A 97 -0.54 -23.86 9.49
C VAL A 97 0.33 -23.07 10.48
N ALA A 98 1.47 -22.57 10.02
CA ALA A 98 2.36 -21.77 10.88
C ALA A 98 1.96 -20.29 10.87
N PRO A 99 1.73 -19.65 12.03
CA PRO A 99 1.48 -18.21 12.08
C PRO A 99 2.74 -17.40 11.77
N THR A 100 2.58 -16.40 10.91
CA THR A 100 3.58 -15.33 10.76
C THR A 100 3.67 -14.50 12.03
N HIS A 101 4.72 -13.67 12.15
CA HIS A 101 4.84 -12.73 13.26
C HIS A 101 3.60 -11.81 13.39
N TRP A 102 3.00 -11.43 12.26
CA TRP A 102 1.80 -10.61 12.20
C TRP A 102 0.56 -11.36 12.69
N SER A 103 0.25 -12.51 12.10
CA SER A 103 -0.95 -13.27 12.45
C SER A 103 -0.87 -13.87 13.86
N PHE A 104 0.32 -14.18 14.37
CA PHE A 104 0.51 -14.53 15.78
C PHE A 104 0.07 -13.39 16.70
N GLY A 105 0.42 -12.14 16.35
CA GLY A 105 -0.01 -10.97 17.07
C GLY A 105 -1.53 -10.78 17.03
N GLN A 106 -2.14 -11.02 15.86
CA GLN A 106 -3.59 -10.99 15.71
C GLN A 106 -4.28 -12.08 16.55
N LEU A 107 -3.77 -13.32 16.51
CA LEU A 107 -4.29 -14.45 17.28
C LEU A 107 -4.23 -14.16 18.79
N ALA A 108 -3.09 -13.67 19.28
CA ALA A 108 -2.93 -13.26 20.67
C ALA A 108 -3.91 -12.15 21.05
N SER A 109 -4.10 -11.14 20.19
CA SER A 109 -5.07 -10.08 20.42
C SER A 109 -6.51 -10.58 20.46
N GLN A 110 -6.88 -11.56 19.62
CA GLN A 110 -8.22 -12.14 19.62
C GLN A 110 -8.56 -12.80 20.95
N VAL A 111 -7.58 -13.45 21.58
CA VAL A 111 -7.74 -14.14 22.87
C VAL A 111 -7.40 -13.25 24.08
N GLY A 112 -7.18 -11.95 23.88
CA GLY A 112 -6.86 -11.01 24.95
C GLY A 112 -5.47 -11.20 25.58
N ALA A 113 -4.55 -11.89 24.91
CA ALA A 113 -3.21 -12.17 25.41
C ALA A 113 -2.15 -11.16 24.90
N PRO A 114 -1.16 -10.79 25.72
CA PRO A 114 -0.10 -9.87 25.32
C PRO A 114 0.91 -10.54 24.35
N ALA A 115 0.78 -10.24 23.06
CA ALA A 115 1.61 -10.84 22.00
C ALA A 115 3.13 -10.67 22.23
N ALA A 116 3.57 -9.51 22.71
CA ALA A 116 4.99 -9.22 22.95
C ALA A 116 5.59 -10.15 24.03
N TYR A 117 4.82 -10.47 25.06
CA TYR A 117 5.23 -11.41 26.10
C TYR A 117 5.23 -12.85 25.57
N LEU A 118 4.17 -13.27 24.87
CA LEU A 118 4.08 -14.63 24.32
C LEU A 118 5.22 -14.96 23.34
N ARG A 119 5.72 -13.97 22.59
CA ARG A 119 6.87 -14.14 21.67
C ARG A 119 8.21 -14.39 22.37
N GLN A 120 8.31 -14.09 23.68
CA GLN A 120 9.51 -14.35 24.47
C GLN A 120 9.49 -15.74 25.11
N LEU A 121 8.34 -16.43 25.06
CA LEU A 121 8.17 -17.75 25.63
C LEU A 121 8.57 -18.82 24.60
N PRO A 122 9.12 -19.96 25.05
CA PRO A 122 9.20 -21.15 24.21
C PRO A 122 7.83 -21.50 23.60
N ALA A 123 7.83 -22.00 22.37
CA ALA A 123 6.62 -22.32 21.59
C ALA A 123 5.62 -23.16 22.37
N ALA A 124 6.07 -24.14 23.16
CA ALA A 124 5.18 -24.96 24.00
C ALA A 124 4.41 -24.14 25.05
N LEU A 125 5.05 -23.15 25.69
CA LEU A 125 4.40 -22.29 26.68
C LEU A 125 3.50 -21.26 26.00
N ALA A 126 3.96 -20.65 24.90
CA ALA A 126 3.12 -19.76 24.10
C ALA A 126 1.87 -20.50 23.59
N GLY A 127 2.03 -21.74 23.14
CA GLY A 127 0.97 -22.58 22.61
C GLY A 127 -0.08 -22.95 23.65
N ILE A 128 0.33 -23.31 24.88
CA ILE A 128 -0.61 -23.56 25.99
C ILE A 128 -1.45 -22.30 26.30
N ASN A 129 -0.81 -21.13 26.37
CA ASN A 129 -1.50 -19.87 26.64
C ASN A 129 -2.50 -19.52 25.52
N LEU A 130 -2.09 -19.70 24.26
CA LEU A 130 -2.96 -19.48 23.10
C LEU A 130 -4.12 -20.48 23.07
N GLN A 131 -3.87 -21.76 23.34
CA GLN A 131 -4.90 -22.80 23.38
C GLN A 131 -5.95 -22.49 24.45
N TYR A 132 -5.52 -22.12 25.66
CA TYR A 132 -6.42 -21.70 26.72
C TYR A 132 -7.27 -20.51 26.28
N GLY A 133 -6.64 -19.51 25.68
CA GLY A 133 -7.31 -18.33 25.13
C GLY A 133 -8.35 -18.68 24.06
N LEU A 134 -8.03 -19.57 23.13
CA LEU A 134 -8.91 -20.00 22.05
C LEU A 134 -10.14 -20.75 22.55
N THR A 135 -9.97 -21.66 23.52
CA THR A 135 -11.08 -22.43 24.11
C THR A 135 -11.96 -21.59 25.03
N SER A 136 -11.42 -20.55 25.68
CA SER A 136 -12.14 -19.70 26.63
C SER A 136 -12.70 -18.41 26.02
N ASN A 137 -12.43 -18.16 24.73
CA ASN A 137 -12.82 -16.92 24.06
C ASN A 137 -14.35 -16.80 23.90
N ARG A 138 -14.86 -15.58 24.04
CA ARG A 138 -16.26 -15.25 23.72
C ARG A 138 -16.53 -15.14 22.22
N ALA A 139 -15.51 -14.86 21.41
CA ALA A 139 -15.65 -14.88 19.96
C ALA A 139 -15.78 -16.33 19.49
N GLU A 140 -16.94 -16.69 18.96
CA GLU A 140 -17.24 -18.07 18.52
C GLU A 140 -16.47 -18.45 17.26
N GLN A 141 -16.19 -17.49 16.38
CA GLN A 141 -15.56 -17.72 15.08
C GLN A 141 -14.51 -16.68 14.74
N ILE A 142 -13.49 -17.08 13.99
CA ILE A 142 -12.49 -16.21 13.38
C ILE A 142 -12.34 -16.52 11.90
N LYS A 143 -11.91 -15.51 11.13
CA LYS A 143 -11.59 -15.66 9.72
C LYS A 143 -10.07 -15.72 9.53
N THR A 144 -9.59 -16.81 8.94
CA THR A 144 -8.18 -17.01 8.60
C THR A 144 -7.90 -16.60 7.16
N LEU A 145 -6.68 -16.15 6.90
CA LEU A 145 -6.10 -16.13 5.56
C LEU A 145 -4.80 -16.94 5.60
N GLU A 146 -4.80 -18.03 4.85
CA GLU A 146 -3.68 -18.94 4.64
C GLU A 146 -3.05 -18.64 3.29
N THR A 147 -1.75 -18.87 3.15
CA THR A 147 -1.06 -18.89 1.85
C THR A 147 -0.15 -20.10 1.77
N ASP A 148 -0.12 -20.76 0.62
CA ASP A 148 0.79 -21.87 0.35
C ASP A 148 1.99 -21.43 -0.50
N SER A 149 3.18 -21.47 0.10
CA SER A 149 4.46 -21.20 -0.56
C SER A 149 5.45 -22.37 -0.41
N GLY A 150 4.93 -23.59 -0.23
CA GLY A 150 5.69 -24.80 0.09
C GLY A 150 5.51 -25.23 1.56
N ARG A 151 5.14 -24.29 2.42
CA ARG A 151 4.50 -24.54 3.72
C ARG A 151 3.27 -23.65 3.83
N VAL A 152 2.22 -24.15 4.48
CA VAL A 152 1.01 -23.35 4.69
C VAL A 152 1.29 -22.36 5.83
N GLU A 153 1.25 -21.08 5.52
CA GLU A 153 1.43 -20.00 6.48
C GLU A 153 0.10 -19.27 6.73
N LEU A 154 -0.15 -18.95 7.99
CA LEU A 154 -1.28 -18.12 8.38
C LEU A 154 -0.83 -16.66 8.27
N ARG A 155 -1.33 -15.96 7.26
CA ARG A 155 -1.02 -14.55 7.03
C ARG A 155 -1.90 -13.61 7.83
N ALA A 156 -3.15 -13.99 8.10
CA ALA A 156 -4.04 -13.15 8.89
C ALA A 156 -5.04 -13.94 9.74
N VAL A 157 -5.39 -13.35 10.88
CA VAL A 157 -6.53 -13.73 11.72
C VAL A 157 -7.38 -12.49 11.97
N THR A 158 -8.61 -12.50 11.49
CA THR A 158 -9.55 -11.38 11.60
C THR A 158 -10.89 -11.84 12.19
N GLY A 159 -11.76 -10.90 12.53
CA GLY A 159 -13.14 -11.23 12.89
C GLY A 159 -13.91 -11.89 11.74
N PRO A 160 -15.02 -12.60 12.02
CA PRO A 160 -15.80 -13.31 11.00
C PRO A 160 -16.41 -12.34 9.97
N ASP A 161 -16.79 -11.15 10.41
CA ASP A 161 -17.40 -10.11 9.56
C ASP A 161 -16.38 -9.25 8.79
N TYR A 162 -15.08 -9.55 8.88
CA TYR A 162 -14.08 -8.80 8.15
C TYR A 162 -14.27 -8.97 6.65
N GLY A 163 -14.72 -7.90 5.99
CA GLY A 163 -14.82 -7.78 4.53
C GLY A 163 -13.41 -7.56 3.96
N ARG A 164 -12.86 -8.62 3.37
CA ARG A 164 -11.50 -8.59 2.82
C ARG A 164 -11.56 -8.12 1.37
N ILE A 165 -10.87 -7.02 1.10
CA ILE A 165 -10.53 -6.60 -0.26
C ILE A 165 -9.09 -7.05 -0.47
N TYR A 166 -8.86 -7.89 -1.46
CA TYR A 166 -7.51 -8.34 -1.77
C TYR A 166 -6.70 -7.22 -2.41
N ASP A 167 -5.39 -7.23 -2.20
CA ASP A 167 -4.52 -6.18 -2.74
C ASP A 167 -4.55 -6.15 -4.28
N HIS A 168 -4.72 -7.31 -4.93
CA HIS A 168 -4.87 -7.41 -6.38
C HIS A 168 -6.10 -6.67 -6.91
N GLU A 169 -7.23 -6.69 -6.18
CA GLU A 169 -8.44 -5.99 -6.60
C GLU A 169 -8.23 -4.47 -6.66
N LEU A 170 -7.49 -3.91 -5.69
CA LEU A 170 -7.12 -2.50 -5.69
C LEU A 170 -6.18 -2.18 -6.87
N VAL A 171 -5.15 -3.01 -7.07
CA VAL A 171 -4.17 -2.79 -8.15
C VAL A 171 -4.84 -2.86 -9.51
N GLU A 172 -5.70 -3.85 -9.75
CA GLU A 172 -6.48 -3.98 -10.99
C GLU A 172 -7.40 -2.78 -11.21
N ALA A 173 -8.09 -2.30 -10.16
CA ALA A 173 -8.94 -1.12 -10.26
C ALA A 173 -8.15 0.11 -10.68
N VAL A 174 -6.93 0.29 -10.17
CA VAL A 174 -6.02 1.38 -10.58
C VAL A 174 -5.48 1.15 -11.99
N GLN A 175 -5.12 -0.07 -12.37
CA GLN A 175 -4.66 -0.39 -13.72
C GLN A 175 -5.70 -0.06 -14.80
N ARG A 176 -6.99 -0.25 -14.53
CA ARG A 176 -8.06 0.12 -15.49
C ARG A 176 -8.06 1.60 -15.86
N ILE A 177 -7.56 2.48 -14.98
CA ILE A 177 -7.50 3.93 -15.22
C ILE A 177 -6.10 4.44 -15.59
N ALA A 178 -5.06 3.79 -15.07
CA ALA A 178 -3.68 4.25 -15.18
C ALA A 178 -2.82 3.42 -16.14
N GLY A 179 -3.36 2.30 -16.65
CA GLY A 179 -2.61 1.33 -17.42
C GLY A 179 -1.47 0.75 -16.60
N ASP A 180 -0.25 0.78 -17.14
CA ASP A 180 0.93 0.25 -16.47
C ASP A 180 1.57 1.25 -15.48
N GLY A 181 1.09 2.51 -15.46
CA GLY A 181 1.59 3.55 -14.58
C GLY A 181 3.01 4.02 -14.95
N THR A 182 3.47 3.69 -16.16
CA THR A 182 4.81 4.02 -16.67
C THR A 182 4.79 5.19 -17.67
N GLY A 183 3.62 5.76 -17.93
CA GLY A 183 3.41 6.88 -18.86
C GLY A 183 2.67 6.50 -20.14
N ASP A 184 2.16 5.27 -20.20
CA ASP A 184 1.24 4.76 -21.22
C ASP A 184 -0.14 5.43 -21.16
N THR A 185 -0.54 5.90 -19.97
CA THR A 185 -1.67 6.82 -19.78
C THR A 185 -1.19 8.16 -19.19
N ARG A 186 -2.12 9.07 -18.90
CA ARG A 186 -1.78 10.31 -18.18
C ARG A 186 -1.30 10.07 -16.74
N TRP A 187 -1.69 8.94 -16.14
CA TRP A 187 -1.35 8.61 -14.77
C TRP A 187 -0.09 7.76 -14.75
N LYS A 188 0.94 8.25 -14.07
CA LYS A 188 2.23 7.55 -14.00
C LYS A 188 2.94 7.77 -12.69
N VAL A 189 3.97 6.97 -12.43
CA VAL A 189 4.94 7.21 -11.36
C VAL A 189 5.51 8.64 -11.51
N PRO A 190 5.59 9.42 -10.42
CA PRO A 190 5.96 10.82 -10.47
C PRO A 190 7.41 11.04 -10.89
N GLY A 191 7.60 12.12 -11.61
CA GLY A 191 8.91 12.73 -11.81
C GLY A 191 9.52 13.27 -10.52
N VAL A 192 10.57 14.09 -10.67
CA VAL A 192 11.39 14.57 -9.56
C VAL A 192 11.76 16.03 -9.74
N LEU A 193 11.68 16.78 -8.64
CA LEU A 193 12.23 18.12 -8.50
C LEU A 193 13.74 18.06 -8.27
N ASP A 194 14.47 18.76 -9.13
CA ASP A 194 15.86 19.09 -8.90
C ASP A 194 15.95 20.38 -8.05
N TRP A 195 16.49 20.25 -6.84
CA TRP A 195 16.65 21.36 -5.90
C TRP A 195 17.67 22.40 -6.34
N SER A 196 18.65 22.01 -7.16
CA SER A 196 19.70 22.93 -7.60
C SER A 196 19.19 23.92 -8.65
N THR A 197 18.21 23.49 -9.46
CA THR A 197 17.64 24.29 -10.56
C THR A 197 16.22 24.77 -10.27
N GLY A 198 15.49 24.14 -9.34
CA GLY A 198 14.07 24.39 -9.11
C GLY A 198 13.18 23.86 -10.23
N ILE A 199 13.72 23.01 -11.11
CA ILE A 199 13.02 22.43 -12.25
C ILE A 199 12.48 21.06 -11.84
N TYR A 200 11.17 20.87 -12.01
CA TYR A 200 10.50 19.58 -11.89
C TYR A 200 10.56 18.85 -13.22
N ASN A 201 11.26 17.72 -13.26
CA ASN A 201 11.34 16.86 -14.44
C ASN A 201 10.29 15.73 -14.34
N PRO A 202 9.22 15.73 -15.17
CA PRO A 202 8.23 14.67 -15.17
C PRO A 202 8.76 13.36 -15.80
N ARG A 203 9.81 13.39 -16.62
CA ARG A 203 10.30 12.24 -17.41
C ARG A 203 11.56 11.62 -16.80
N VAL A 204 11.51 11.32 -15.51
CA VAL A 204 12.58 10.59 -14.81
C VAL A 204 12.33 9.09 -14.97
N ASP A 205 13.41 8.33 -15.17
CA ASP A 205 13.36 6.87 -15.26
C ASP A 205 12.79 6.26 -13.97
N ILE A 206 12.00 5.19 -14.14
CA ILE A 206 11.42 4.45 -13.01
C ILE A 206 12.41 3.36 -12.59
N THR A 207 12.88 3.47 -11.36
CA THR A 207 13.88 2.61 -10.71
C THR A 207 13.40 2.28 -9.31
N ARG A 208 14.12 1.41 -8.60
CA ARG A 208 13.81 1.08 -7.18
C ARG A 208 13.92 2.32 -6.27
N ASP A 209 14.72 3.31 -6.63
CA ASP A 209 14.83 4.57 -5.90
C ASP A 209 13.76 5.59 -6.28
N THR A 210 13.16 5.45 -7.47
CA THR A 210 12.24 6.43 -8.00
C THR A 210 10.77 6.03 -8.05
N THR A 211 10.48 4.74 -7.92
CA THR A 211 9.11 4.25 -7.90
C THR A 211 8.34 4.68 -6.65
N THR A 212 7.02 4.64 -6.78
CA THR A 212 6.04 4.91 -5.73
C THR A 212 4.94 3.86 -5.69
N LEU A 213 5.26 2.66 -6.18
CA LEU A 213 4.42 1.47 -6.20
C LEU A 213 5.04 0.44 -5.25
N TYR A 214 4.33 0.11 -4.17
CA TYR A 214 4.82 -0.74 -3.11
C TYR A 214 3.82 -1.83 -2.76
N ALA A 215 4.32 -3.02 -2.47
CA ALA A 215 3.56 -4.06 -1.79
C ALA A 215 4.46 -4.89 -0.89
N SER A 216 3.98 -5.14 0.32
CA SER A 216 4.61 -5.96 1.34
C SER A 216 3.77 -7.19 1.65
N ASP A 217 4.23 -8.00 2.61
CA ASP A 217 3.44 -9.06 3.21
C ASP A 217 2.17 -8.56 3.94
N ARG A 218 2.08 -7.25 4.24
CA ARG A 218 0.99 -6.66 5.02
C ARG A 218 0.09 -5.70 4.28
N ASP A 219 0.59 -4.97 3.29
CA ASP A 219 -0.16 -3.90 2.66
C ASP A 219 0.38 -3.54 1.27
N VAL A 220 -0.44 -2.84 0.50
CA VAL A 220 -0.09 -2.24 -0.79
C VAL A 220 -0.27 -0.73 -0.71
N PHE A 221 0.62 0.01 -1.38
CA PHE A 221 0.56 1.46 -1.52
C PHE A 221 0.93 1.88 -2.94
N LEU A 222 0.09 2.69 -3.57
CA LEU A 222 0.27 3.20 -4.93
C LEU A 222 0.20 4.71 -4.90
N PHE A 223 1.15 5.40 -5.52
CA PHE A 223 1.03 6.83 -5.78
C PHE A 223 1.32 7.12 -7.25
N LEU A 224 0.40 7.81 -7.91
CA LEU A 224 0.48 8.19 -9.33
C LEU A 224 0.11 9.66 -9.50
N VAL A 225 0.63 10.25 -10.57
CA VAL A 225 0.42 11.67 -10.93
C VAL A 225 0.13 11.84 -12.41
N ASP A 226 -0.58 12.92 -12.72
CA ASP A 226 -0.68 13.51 -14.04
C ASP A 226 0.19 14.77 -14.05
N ASP A 227 1.49 14.56 -14.20
CA ASP A 227 2.51 15.61 -14.17
C ASP A 227 3.01 16.02 -15.56
N LEU A 228 2.48 15.41 -16.62
CA LEU A 228 2.67 15.83 -18.01
C LEU A 228 1.64 16.87 -18.45
N ASN A 229 0.50 16.98 -17.74
CA ASN A 229 -0.57 17.93 -18.06
C ASN A 229 -0.78 18.93 -16.90
N PRO A 230 0.12 19.91 -16.73
CA PRO A 230 0.04 20.88 -15.63
C PRO A 230 -1.22 21.75 -15.71
N ILE A 231 -1.65 22.21 -14.54
CA ILE A 231 -2.70 23.20 -14.36
C ILE A 231 -2.04 24.52 -13.99
N GLU A 232 -2.29 25.55 -14.78
CA GLU A 232 -2.00 26.92 -14.39
C GLU A 232 -3.14 27.46 -13.52
N ALA A 233 -2.82 27.85 -12.28
CA ALA A 233 -3.78 28.49 -11.39
C ALA A 233 -3.26 29.86 -10.92
N GLY A 234 -3.24 30.79 -11.87
CA GLY A 234 -2.79 32.17 -11.65
C GLY A 234 -1.32 32.36 -11.99
N ARG A 235 -0.76 33.48 -11.53
CA ARG A 235 0.62 33.89 -11.79
C ARG A 235 1.40 34.08 -10.49
N LEU A 236 2.67 33.76 -10.54
CA LEU A 236 3.66 34.06 -9.51
C LEU A 236 4.00 35.57 -9.53
N PRO A 237 4.64 36.11 -8.46
CA PRO A 237 5.01 37.52 -8.40
C PRO A 237 5.92 38.00 -9.54
N ASP A 238 6.69 37.09 -10.14
CA ASP A 238 7.55 37.34 -11.30
C ASP A 238 6.78 37.27 -12.64
N GLY A 239 5.46 37.07 -12.61
CA GLY A 239 4.58 36.99 -13.78
C GLY A 239 4.53 35.60 -14.45
N SER A 240 5.35 34.66 -14.00
CA SER A 240 5.35 33.28 -14.52
C SER A 240 4.11 32.50 -14.05
N PRO A 241 3.68 31.45 -14.77
CA PRO A 241 2.47 30.70 -14.41
C PRO A 241 2.66 29.90 -13.11
N ASP A 242 1.66 29.90 -12.23
CA ASP A 242 1.66 29.09 -11.00
C ASP A 242 1.13 27.68 -11.32
N LEU A 243 2.04 26.71 -11.42
CA LEU A 243 1.74 25.37 -11.90
C LEU A 243 1.41 24.38 -10.76
N TYR A 244 0.42 23.52 -11.04
CA TYR A 244 0.03 22.40 -10.19
C TYR A 244 -0.17 21.14 -11.04
N PHE A 245 0.07 19.99 -10.43
CA PHE A 245 -0.17 18.67 -10.99
C PHE A 245 -1.26 17.97 -10.20
N ARG A 246 -1.91 16.99 -10.82
CA ARG A 246 -2.90 16.14 -10.15
C ARG A 246 -2.18 14.90 -9.64
N GLY A 247 -2.48 14.49 -8.41
CA GLY A 247 -1.94 13.26 -7.85
C GLY A 247 -2.97 12.55 -7.00
N PHE A 248 -2.86 11.24 -6.92
CA PHE A 248 -3.60 10.45 -5.97
C PHE A 248 -2.76 9.29 -5.47
N TYR A 249 -2.99 8.90 -4.22
CA TYR A 249 -2.49 7.63 -3.72
C TYR A 249 -3.62 6.77 -3.18
N CYS A 250 -3.44 5.45 -3.29
CA CYS A 250 -4.32 4.43 -2.78
C CYS A 250 -3.54 3.47 -1.90
N TRP A 251 -4.19 2.89 -0.90
CA TRP A 251 -3.59 1.88 -0.04
C TRP A 251 -4.63 0.87 0.41
N ASN A 252 -4.20 -0.36 0.64
CA ASN A 252 -5.03 -1.42 1.18
C ASN A 252 -4.18 -2.37 2.02
N SER A 253 -4.84 -3.13 2.88
CA SER A 253 -4.23 -4.28 3.53
C SER A 253 -5.24 -5.41 3.59
N GLU A 254 -5.01 -6.43 2.77
CA GLU A 254 -5.84 -7.62 2.82
C GLU A 254 -5.71 -8.36 4.16
N VAL A 255 -4.66 -8.13 4.96
CA VAL A 255 -4.42 -8.80 6.26
C VAL A 255 -4.84 -7.99 7.49
N GLY A 256 -5.50 -6.84 7.30
CA GLY A 256 -6.02 -6.01 8.40
C GLY A 256 -4.97 -5.11 9.09
N ALA A 257 -3.87 -4.77 8.43
CA ALA A 257 -2.89 -3.79 8.93
C ALA A 257 -3.32 -2.34 8.68
N LYS A 258 -4.12 -2.10 7.64
CA LYS A 258 -4.64 -0.79 7.22
C LYS A 258 -6.04 -0.95 6.62
N THR A 259 -6.88 0.07 6.74
CA THR A 259 -8.16 0.15 6.01
C THR A 259 -7.89 0.57 4.57
N LEU A 260 -8.65 0.04 3.60
CA LEU A 260 -8.66 0.56 2.23
C LEU A 260 -8.89 2.08 2.25
N GLY A 261 -8.10 2.80 1.47
CA GLY A 261 -8.32 4.23 1.29
C GLY A 261 -7.68 4.78 0.04
N MET A 262 -8.13 5.98 -0.31
CA MET A 262 -7.63 6.77 -1.42
C MET A 262 -7.62 8.24 -1.01
N ALA A 263 -6.61 8.98 -1.45
CA ALA A 263 -6.57 10.43 -1.33
C ALA A 263 -6.14 11.04 -2.65
N SER A 264 -6.84 12.09 -3.08
CA SER A 264 -6.54 12.87 -4.28
C SER A 264 -6.19 14.31 -3.90
N PHE A 265 -5.19 14.90 -4.57
CA PHE A 265 -4.69 16.21 -4.23
C PHE A 265 -4.00 16.90 -5.42
N TYR A 266 -3.78 18.20 -5.27
CA TYR A 266 -2.96 18.99 -6.20
C TYR A 266 -1.58 19.21 -5.61
N LEU A 267 -0.54 18.76 -6.31
CA LEU A 267 0.85 18.91 -5.91
C LEU A 267 1.60 19.90 -6.80
N ARG A 268 2.62 20.53 -6.25
CA ARG A 268 3.55 21.43 -6.94
C ARG A 268 4.82 20.70 -7.36
N ALA A 269 5.26 19.73 -6.56
CA ALA A 269 6.46 18.96 -6.81
C ALA A 269 6.51 17.69 -5.96
N VAL A 270 7.32 16.74 -6.43
CA VAL A 270 7.80 15.55 -5.69
C VAL A 270 9.33 15.61 -5.69
N CYS A 271 9.98 15.41 -4.56
CA CYS A 271 11.46 15.33 -4.54
C CYS A 271 11.96 13.88 -4.58
N GLN A 272 13.29 13.69 -4.68
CA GLN A 272 13.94 12.38 -4.72
C GLN A 272 13.53 11.47 -3.53
N ASN A 273 13.49 12.04 -2.32
CA ASN A 273 13.06 11.33 -1.10
C ASN A 273 11.53 11.19 -1.00
N ARG A 274 10.79 11.37 -2.09
CA ARG A 274 9.32 11.25 -2.19
C ARG A 274 8.53 12.11 -1.22
N ASN A 275 9.11 13.24 -0.77
CA ASN A 275 8.32 14.27 -0.11
C ASN A 275 7.49 15.01 -1.16
N LEU A 276 6.25 15.34 -0.80
CA LEU A 276 5.32 16.05 -1.66
C LEU A 276 5.16 17.49 -1.19
N TRP A 277 5.07 18.43 -2.13
CA TRP A 277 4.64 19.81 -1.85
C TRP A 277 3.23 20.00 -2.37
N VAL A 278 2.25 19.91 -1.48
CA VAL A 278 0.83 19.90 -1.84
C VAL A 278 0.23 21.29 -1.64
N ARG A 279 -0.74 21.67 -2.49
CA ARG A 279 -1.53 22.90 -2.30
C ARG A 279 -2.24 22.86 -0.95
N ARG A 280 -2.24 23.98 -0.20
CA ARG A 280 -3.06 24.13 1.02
C ARG A 280 -4.54 23.93 0.67
N GLY A 281 -5.20 22.96 1.30
CA GLY A 281 -6.66 22.75 1.22
C GLY A 281 -7.15 21.48 0.52
N GLY A 282 -6.26 20.61 0.03
CA GLY A 282 -6.65 19.26 -0.43
C GLY A 282 -6.89 18.31 0.76
N ALA A 283 -7.83 17.36 0.62
CA ALA A 283 -7.98 16.27 1.59
C ALA A 283 -6.74 15.37 1.54
N ILE A 284 -5.90 15.45 2.57
CA ILE A 284 -4.70 14.64 2.73
C ILE A 284 -4.83 13.99 4.11
N ASN A 285 -5.63 12.93 4.20
CA ASN A 285 -5.71 12.10 5.40
C ASN A 285 -4.93 10.83 5.13
#